data_AF-A0A6J7SJT2-F1
#
_entry.id   AF-A0A6J7SJT2-F1
#
_cell.length_a   1.000
_cell.length_b   1.000
_cell.length_c   1.000
_cell.angle_alpha   90.00
_cell.angle_beta   90.00
_cell.angle_gamma   90.00
#
_symmetry.space_group_name_H-M   'P 1'
#
loop_
_entity.id
_entity.type
_entity.pdbx_description
1 polymer ?
#
loop_
_entity_poly.entity_id
_entity_poly.type
_entity_poly.pdbx_seq_one_letter_code
_entity_poly.pdbx_strand_id
1 'polypeptide(L)' 'MSDQVRTSYSISSVAMVSKARGGVSPVAHPAPLRTIIDLALNDYDVVWAAAGHPHAVYPTTYDELLRITAAQAMVVGD' A
#
# COMPACT_ATOMS: atom_id res chain seq x y z
N MET A 1 -22.47 7.45 -18.18
CA MET A 1 -21.42 8.32 -18.73
C MET A 1 -20.82 9.09 -17.56
N SER A 2 -19.55 8.79 -17.24
CA SER A 2 -18.69 9.47 -16.26
C SER A 2 -18.98 9.22 -14.78
N ASP A 3 -18.53 8.06 -14.26
CA ASP A 3 -18.16 7.93 -12.85
C ASP A 3 -16.62 7.83 -12.81
N GLN A 4 -15.99 8.99 -12.60
CA GLN A 4 -14.54 9.11 -12.56
C GLN A 4 -14.05 8.63 -11.20
N VAL A 5 -13.44 7.45 -11.17
CA VAL A 5 -12.65 6.97 -10.03
C VAL A 5 -11.43 7.89 -9.87
N ARG A 6 -11.60 8.96 -9.09
CA ARG A 6 -10.49 9.76 -8.59
C ARG A 6 -9.83 8.99 -7.45
N THR A 7 -8.68 8.39 -7.70
CA THR A 7 -7.71 8.11 -6.65
C THR A 7 -7.16 9.43 -6.14
N SER A 8 -7.84 10.03 -5.15
CA SER A 8 -7.40 11.24 -4.47
C SER A 8 -7.20 10.94 -2.99
N TYR A 9 -6.09 10.28 -2.66
CA TYR A 9 -5.56 10.35 -1.29
C TYR A 9 -4.88 11.71 -1.13
N SER A 10 -5.63 12.66 -0.58
CA SER A 10 -5.09 13.92 -0.06
C SER A 10 -4.21 13.60 1.14
N ILE A 11 -2.89 13.71 0.97
CA ILE A 11 -1.93 13.60 2.07
C ILE A 11 -2.00 14.93 2.83
N SER A 12 -2.80 14.97 3.89
CA SER A 12 -2.88 16.12 4.80
C SER A 12 -1.61 16.17 5.67
N SER A 13 -1.01 17.35 5.78
CA SER A 13 0.16 17.61 6.62
C SER A 13 -0.16 17.39 8.10
N VAL A 14 0.77 16.72 8.80
CA VAL A 14 0.83 16.46 10.26
C VAL A 14 0.19 15.14 10.72
N ALA A 15 0.96 14.04 10.68
CA ALA A 15 1.53 13.37 11.87
C ALA A 15 2.12 11.97 11.52
N MET A 16 3.40 11.80 11.87
CA MET A 16 4.24 10.59 11.90
C MET A 16 4.98 10.14 10.61
N VAL A 17 6.31 10.10 10.77
CA VAL A 17 7.46 10.01 9.83
C VAL A 17 7.56 8.62 9.16
N SER A 18 7.64 8.48 7.84
CA SER A 18 8.75 8.90 6.97
C SER A 18 8.31 9.55 5.65
N LYS A 19 8.79 10.78 5.47
CA LYS A 19 8.56 11.62 4.29
C LYS A 19 9.65 11.36 3.26
N ALA A 20 9.44 10.35 2.42
CA ALA A 20 10.08 10.25 1.12
C ALA A 20 9.08 9.63 0.14
N ARG A 21 8.98 10.19 -1.07
CA ARG A 21 7.95 9.91 -2.11
C ARG A 21 7.96 8.48 -2.70
N GLY A 22 8.32 7.46 -1.92
CA GLY A 22 8.34 6.04 -2.29
C GLY A 22 8.68 5.09 -1.15
N GLY A 23 8.73 5.57 0.10
CA GLY A 23 9.20 4.81 1.26
C GLY A 23 8.13 4.50 2.30
N VAL A 24 6.84 4.67 2.00
CA VAL A 24 5.76 4.41 2.96
C VAL A 24 5.57 2.91 3.08
N SER A 25 5.96 2.35 4.23
CA SER A 25 5.72 0.94 4.54
C SER A 25 4.22 0.63 4.54
N PRO A 26 3.79 -0.52 4.01
CA PRO A 26 2.39 -0.94 4.07
C PRO A 26 1.94 -1.35 5.50
N VAL A 27 2.90 -1.49 6.42
CA VAL A 27 2.69 -1.89 7.81
C VAL A 27 3.28 -0.89 8.79
N ALA A 28 2.93 -1.07 10.07
CA ALA A 28 3.44 -0.30 11.22
C ALA A 28 3.03 1.19 11.21
N HIS A 29 1.85 1.49 10.66
CA HIS A 29 1.25 2.81 10.80
C HIS A 29 0.86 3.09 12.26
N PRO A 30 0.96 4.35 12.75
CA PRO A 30 0.63 4.71 14.13
C PRO A 30 -0.84 4.49 14.50
N ALA A 31 -1.71 4.38 13.50
CA ALA A 31 -3.12 4.03 13.65
C ALA A 31 -3.51 3.05 12.53
N PRO A 32 -4.51 2.19 12.76
CA PRO A 32 -5.06 1.33 11.72
C PRO A 32 -5.58 2.17 10.55
N LEU A 33 -5.18 1.80 9.33
CA LEU A 33 -5.66 2.41 8.09
C LEU A 33 -6.49 1.40 7.32
N ARG A 34 -7.50 1.88 6.60
CA ARG A 34 -8.14 1.05 5.58
C ARG A 34 -7.14 0.85 4.45
N THR A 35 -6.68 -0.39 4.31
CA THR A 35 -5.71 -0.78 3.28
C THR A 35 -6.40 -1.62 2.22
N ILE A 36 -6.11 -1.32 0.95
CA ILE A 36 -6.56 -2.09 -0.21
C ILE A 36 -5.31 -2.64 -0.89
N ILE A 37 -5.34 -3.90 -1.29
CA ILE A 37 -4.30 -4.53 -2.11
C ILE A 37 -4.93 -4.95 -3.43
N ASP A 38 -4.29 -4.60 -4.53
CA ASP A 38 -4.76 -4.96 -5.87
C ASP A 38 -4.65 -6.47 -6.11
N LEU A 39 -5.71 -7.07 -6.67
CA LEU A 39 -5.73 -8.47 -7.09
C LEU A 39 -4.64 -8.80 -8.12
N ALA A 40 -4.23 -7.83 -8.95
CA ALA A 40 -3.17 -8.03 -9.94
C ALA A 40 -1.81 -8.43 -9.33
N LEU A 41 -1.56 -8.12 -8.05
CA LEU A 41 -0.33 -8.53 -7.36
C LEU A 41 -0.25 -10.05 -7.12
N ASN A 42 -1.37 -10.77 -7.20
CA ASN A 42 -1.42 -12.22 -7.03
C ASN A 42 -0.82 -12.98 -8.22
N ASP A 43 -0.56 -12.32 -9.35
CA ASP A 43 0.09 -12.92 -10.53
C ASP A 43 1.61 -13.08 -10.36
N TYR A 44 2.17 -12.57 -9.26
CA TYR A 44 3.60 -12.58 -8.98
C TYR A 44 3.94 -13.41 -7.74
N ASP A 45 4.91 -14.32 -7.87
CA ASP A 45 5.43 -15.10 -6.75
C ASP A 45 6.08 -14.22 -5.66
N VAL A 46 6.68 -13.10 -6.08
CA VAL A 46 7.36 -12.15 -5.19
C VAL A 46 6.89 -10.73 -5.48
N VAL A 47 6.46 -10.04 -4.42
CA VAL A 47 6.11 -8.62 -4.41
C VAL A 47 7.15 -7.86 -3.60
N TRP A 48 7.53 -6.67 -4.06
CA TRP A 48 8.50 -5.80 -3.38
C TRP A 48 7.78 -4.63 -2.70
N ALA A 49 7.75 -4.62 -1.37
CA ALA A 49 7.11 -3.60 -0.57
C ALA A 49 8.13 -2.61 0.01
N ALA A 50 7.72 -1.35 0.17
CA ALA A 50 8.56 -0.33 0.80
C ALA A 50 8.79 -0.65 2.29
N ALA A 51 10.01 -0.44 2.79
CA ALA A 51 10.39 -0.80 4.16
C ALA A 51 10.32 0.38 5.17
N GLY A 52 9.67 1.48 4.82
CA GLY A 52 9.65 2.68 5.67
C GLY A 52 10.82 3.66 5.42
N HIS A 53 11.72 3.35 4.49
CA HIS A 53 12.90 4.15 4.17
C HIS A 53 13.02 4.39 2.64
N PRO A 54 13.40 5.59 2.17
CA PRO A 54 13.49 5.93 0.73
C PRO A 54 14.31 4.97 -0.15
N HIS A 55 15.27 4.26 0.45
CA HIS A 55 16.19 3.37 -0.26
C HIS A 55 16.08 1.91 0.16
N ALA A 56 15.00 1.53 0.84
CA ALA A 56 14.81 0.17 1.31
C ALA A 56 13.44 -0.39 0.92
N VAL A 57 13.49 -1.58 0.34
CA VAL A 57 12.35 -2.44 0.02
C VAL A 57 12.63 -3.83 0.57
N TYR A 58 11.59 -4.62 0.78
CA TYR A 58 11.70 -6.01 1.18
C TYR A 58 10.85 -6.91 0.28
N PRO A 59 11.29 -8.14 0.00
CA PRO A 59 10.49 -9.11 -0.73
C PRO A 59 9.45 -9.73 0.21
N THR A 60 8.27 -10.00 -0.32
CA THR A 60 7.15 -10.65 0.37
C THR A 60 6.22 -11.27 -0.67
N THR A 61 5.12 -11.90 -0.24
CA THR A 61 4.11 -12.46 -1.15
C THR A 61 2.79 -11.70 -1.04
N TYR A 62 1.93 -11.85 -2.05
CA TYR A 62 0.56 -11.31 -2.03
C TYR A 62 -0.21 -11.73 -0.76
N ASP A 63 -0.20 -13.02 -0.44
CA ASP A 63 -0.88 -13.56 0.74
C ASP A 63 -0.30 -13.03 2.04
N GLU A 64 1.03 -12.87 2.12
CA GLU A 64 1.67 -12.32 3.30
C GLU A 64 1.28 -10.86 3.50
N LEU A 65 1.27 -10.05 2.44
CA LEU A 65 0.83 -8.66 2.50
C LEU A 65 -0.61 -8.54 3.00
N LEU A 66 -1.55 -9.34 2.50
CA LEU A 66 -2.93 -9.35 3.00
C LEU A 66 -3.00 -9.66 4.49
N ARG A 67 -2.28 -10.69 4.95
CA ARG A 67 -2.27 -11.10 6.36
C ARG A 67 -1.70 -10.02 7.29
N ILE A 68 -0.56 -9.44 6.95
CA ILE A 68 0.16 -8.52 7.85
C ILE A 68 -0.47 -7.11 7.87
N THR A 69 -1.20 -6.74 6.81
CA THR A 69 -1.85 -5.43 6.70
C THR A 69 -3.34 -5.46 7.08
N ALA A 70 -3.93 -6.66 7.19
CA ALA A 70 -5.38 -6.86 7.26
C ALA A 70 -6.13 -6.13 6.11
N ALA A 71 -5.51 -6.05 4.94
CA ALA A 71 -6.05 -5.34 3.79
C ALA A 71 -7.22 -6.09 3.14
N GLN A 72 -8.05 -5.31 2.45
CA GLN A 72 -9.08 -5.84 1.56
C GLN A 72 -8.51 -6.03 0.15
N ALA A 73 -8.67 -7.22 -0.43
CA ALA A 73 -8.36 -7.46 -1.83
C ALA A 73 -9.44 -6.84 -2.73
N MET A 74 -9.03 -6.08 -3.75
CA MET A 74 -9.95 -5.45 -4.71
C MET A 74 -9.22 -5.14 -6.02
N VAL A 75 -9.92 -5.13 -7.16
CA VAL A 75 -9.35 -4.59 -8.41
C VAL A 75 -9.19 -3.07 -8.27
N VAL A 76 -8.00 -2.54 -8.55
CA VAL A 76 -7.72 -1.09 -8.49
C VAL A 76 -7.34 -0.58 -9.88
N GLY A 77 -8.32 -0.11 -10.63
CA GLY A 77 -8.14 0.35 -12.02
C GLY A 77 -9.07 -0.38 -12.98
N ASP A 78 -8.99 -0.03 -14.26
CA ASP A 78 -9.73 -0.66 -15.37
C ASP A 78 -8.86 -1.65 -16.14
#